data_AF-J3KUT6-F1
#
_entry.id   AF-J3KUT6-F1
#
_cell.length_a   1.000
_cell.length_b   1.000
_cell.length_c   1.000
_cell.angle_alpha   90.00
_cell.angle_beta   90.00
_cell.angle_gamma   90.00
#
_symmetry.space_group_name_H-M   'P 1'
#
loop_
_entity.id
_entity.type
_entity.pdbx_description
1 polymer ?
#
loop_
_entity_poly.entity_id
_entity_poly.type
_entity_poly.pdbx_seq_one_letter_code
_entity_poly.pdbx_strand_id
1 'polypeptide(L)'
;MMKAILTTSWASYQLAINQKHKPTKDACADVLQKGIRQTRYNLMRAYFNGVPANQIRTTSPICSMTDEQWLQLVAKWSNPKNMQISEQNKKNRLNVRFHQATGSCSCVAHLHAYKEKNKVVELNAVDVFEDCHTSRRKGLSDAAKDAISSMKAIMEEPIPDGETPRTSAEVISKVLSRDNSNTTFLKSAGLLVNSKKSVTPTETALQEELAVERQSSAILHEEVLTLKEQADLANEALAKTQKELAEFKQ
;
A
#
# COMPACT_ATOMS: atom_id res chain seq x y z
N MET A 1 18.47 52.21 2.32
CA MET A 1 18.65 50.98 1.50
C MET A 1 17.97 49.79 2.19
N MET A 2 16.63 49.76 2.28
CA MET A 2 15.90 48.65 2.93
C MET A 2 14.46 48.50 2.41
N LYS A 3 14.27 48.46 1.08
CA LYS A 3 12.99 48.05 0.47
C LYS A 3 13.23 47.43 -0.91
N ALA A 4 13.81 46.23 -0.97
CA ALA A 4 13.89 45.46 -2.24
C ALA A 4 14.25 43.97 -2.08
N ILE A 5 13.91 43.26 -0.98
CA ILE A 5 14.25 41.83 -0.86
C ILE A 5 13.11 40.96 -0.30
N LEU A 6 11.84 41.25 -0.62
CA LEU A 6 10.72 40.42 -0.13
C LEU A 6 9.64 40.10 -1.17
N THR A 7 10.01 39.89 -2.45
CA THR A 7 9.03 39.42 -3.46
C THR A 7 9.51 38.30 -4.36
N THR A 8 10.52 37.51 -3.98
CA THR A 8 10.96 36.35 -4.79
C THR A 8 11.28 35.13 -3.94
N SER A 9 10.28 34.54 -3.26
CA SER A 9 10.45 33.18 -2.71
C SER A 9 9.12 32.45 -2.43
N TRP A 10 8.14 32.56 -3.31
CA TRP A 10 6.92 31.72 -3.23
C TRP A 10 6.52 31.08 -4.57
N ALA A 11 7.30 31.28 -5.64
CA ALA A 11 7.01 30.70 -6.96
C ALA A 11 7.86 29.46 -7.31
N SER A 12 8.84 29.08 -6.47
CA SER A 12 9.87 28.08 -6.86
C SER A 12 9.62 26.65 -6.37
N TYR A 13 8.38 26.31 -5.96
CA TYR A 13 8.02 24.93 -5.57
C TYR A 13 6.82 24.38 -6.34
N GLN A 14 6.55 24.87 -7.56
CA GLN A 14 5.85 24.01 -8.51
C GLN A 14 6.86 22.97 -8.97
N LEU A 15 6.77 21.75 -8.42
CA LEU A 15 7.40 20.56 -8.99
C LEU A 15 7.20 20.64 -10.50
N ALA A 16 8.29 20.88 -11.24
CA ALA A 16 8.25 20.96 -12.69
C ALA A 16 7.97 19.54 -13.20
N ILE A 17 6.69 19.16 -13.23
CA ILE A 17 6.24 17.87 -13.69
C ILE A 17 6.55 17.80 -15.18
N ASN A 18 7.62 17.09 -15.53
CA ASN A 18 7.99 16.89 -16.93
C ASN A 18 6.90 16.04 -17.62
N GLN A 19 6.00 16.71 -18.34
CA GLN A 19 4.85 16.11 -19.02
C GLN A 19 5.24 15.14 -20.14
N LYS A 20 6.50 15.21 -20.63
CA LYS A 20 7.00 14.31 -21.67
C LYS A 20 7.59 13.03 -21.08
N HIS A 21 7.93 13.02 -19.79
CA HIS A 21 8.52 11.87 -19.11
C HIS A 21 7.49 10.72 -18.97
N LYS A 22 7.91 9.49 -19.30
CA LYS A 22 7.03 8.32 -19.34
C LYS A 22 6.41 7.98 -17.98
N PRO A 23 7.19 7.88 -16.88
CA PRO A 23 6.65 7.72 -15.52
C PRO A 23 5.60 8.76 -15.13
N THR A 24 5.81 10.01 -15.54
CA THR A 24 4.86 11.10 -15.30
C THR A 24 3.54 10.85 -16.02
N LYS A 25 3.61 10.50 -17.31
CA LYS A 25 2.41 10.16 -18.11
C LYS A 25 1.66 8.97 -17.53
N ASP A 26 2.39 7.94 -17.09
CA ASP A 26 1.79 6.73 -16.52
C ASP A 26 1.12 7.00 -15.17
N ALA A 27 1.77 7.80 -14.31
CA ALA A 27 1.18 8.25 -13.06
C ALA A 27 -0.10 9.08 -13.29
N CYS A 28 -0.04 10.07 -14.19
CA CYS A 28 -1.22 10.87 -14.55
C CYS A 28 -2.34 10.00 -15.15
N ALA A 29 -1.99 9.03 -16.00
CA ALA A 29 -2.96 8.10 -16.56
C ALA A 29 -3.63 7.28 -15.46
N ASP A 30 -2.87 6.69 -14.53
CA ASP A 30 -3.43 5.86 -13.44
C ASP A 30 -4.39 6.64 -12.54
N VAL A 31 -4.04 7.89 -12.19
CA VAL A 31 -4.91 8.80 -11.42
C VAL A 31 -6.27 8.97 -12.12
N LEU A 32 -6.28 9.17 -13.43
CA LEU A 32 -7.50 9.37 -14.22
C LEU A 32 -8.26 8.05 -14.51
N GLN A 33 -7.55 6.91 -14.59
CA GLN A 33 -8.16 5.62 -14.92
C GLN A 33 -9.26 5.23 -13.94
N LYS A 34 -9.12 5.54 -12.65
CA LYS A 34 -10.15 5.21 -11.64
C LYS A 34 -11.49 5.90 -11.95
N GLY A 35 -11.46 7.20 -12.27
CA GLY A 35 -12.65 7.95 -12.66
C GLY A 35 -13.28 7.40 -13.95
N ILE A 36 -12.45 7.15 -14.97
CA ILE A 36 -12.91 6.59 -16.26
C ILE A 36 -13.59 5.22 -16.08
N ARG A 37 -13.00 4.33 -15.26
CA ARG A 37 -13.57 3.01 -14.96
C ARG A 37 -14.94 3.15 -14.27
N GLN A 38 -15.05 4.05 -13.30
CA GLN A 38 -16.31 4.28 -12.59
C GLN A 38 -17.39 4.83 -13.51
N THR A 39 -17.06 5.81 -14.36
CA THR A 39 -18.00 6.34 -15.36
C THR A 39 -18.48 5.25 -16.31
N ARG A 40 -17.55 4.46 -16.87
CA ARG A 40 -17.91 3.32 -17.75
C ARG A 40 -18.81 2.30 -17.06
N TYR A 41 -18.53 1.97 -15.79
CA TYR A 41 -19.37 1.07 -15.01
C TYR A 41 -20.79 1.62 -14.83
N ASN A 42 -20.90 2.91 -14.48
CA ASN A 42 -22.21 3.56 -14.30
C ASN A 42 -23.00 3.58 -15.61
N LEU A 43 -22.35 3.87 -16.74
CA LEU A 43 -22.96 3.84 -18.07
C LEU A 43 -23.45 2.44 -18.44
N MET A 44 -22.60 1.43 -18.27
CA MET A 44 -22.95 0.03 -18.52
C MET A 44 -24.15 -0.39 -17.66
N ARG A 45 -24.18 0.01 -16.39
CA ARG A 45 -25.26 -0.31 -15.47
C ARG A 45 -26.59 0.38 -15.84
N ALA A 46 -26.54 1.63 -16.30
CA ALA A 46 -27.75 2.42 -16.57
C ALA A 46 -28.34 2.18 -17.97
N TYR A 47 -27.50 1.96 -18.99
CA TYR A 47 -27.92 2.01 -20.39
C TYR A 47 -27.67 0.73 -21.18
N PHE A 48 -26.99 -0.27 -20.60
CA PHE A 48 -26.66 -1.52 -21.28
C PHE A 48 -27.22 -2.74 -20.56
N ASN A 49 -26.98 -2.87 -19.26
CA ASN A 49 -27.45 -4.02 -18.48
C ASN A 49 -28.98 -4.06 -18.41
N GLY A 50 -29.59 -5.14 -18.88
CA GLY A 50 -31.04 -5.34 -18.86
C GLY A 50 -31.80 -4.66 -20.00
N VAL A 51 -31.09 -4.01 -20.92
CA VAL A 51 -31.68 -3.43 -22.14
C VAL A 51 -31.54 -4.44 -23.28
N PRO A 52 -32.62 -4.78 -24.01
CA PRO A 52 -32.51 -5.68 -25.15
C PRO A 52 -31.70 -5.02 -26.28
N ALA A 53 -30.96 -5.83 -27.05
CA ALA A 53 -29.96 -5.33 -27.99
C ALA A 53 -30.51 -4.33 -29.04
N ASN A 54 -31.77 -4.48 -29.42
CA ASN A 54 -32.46 -3.59 -30.37
C ASN A 54 -32.81 -2.21 -29.79
N GLN A 55 -32.76 -2.03 -28.47
CA GLN A 55 -33.06 -0.78 -27.77
C GLN A 55 -31.80 -0.07 -27.23
N ILE A 56 -30.62 -0.64 -27.48
CA ILE A 56 -29.37 0.00 -27.06
C ILE A 56 -29.18 1.28 -27.89
N ARG A 57 -28.97 2.39 -27.19
CA ARG A 57 -28.78 3.71 -27.80
C ARG A 57 -27.58 3.70 -28.74
N THR A 58 -27.73 4.31 -29.90
CA THR A 58 -26.62 4.57 -30.82
C THR A 58 -25.86 5.85 -30.46
N THR A 59 -26.51 6.79 -29.77
CA THR A 59 -25.94 8.07 -29.33
C THR A 59 -25.42 8.01 -27.90
N SER A 60 -24.37 8.79 -27.63
CA SER A 60 -23.76 8.91 -26.32
C SER A 60 -24.76 9.47 -25.30
N PRO A 61 -24.91 8.83 -24.13
CA PRO A 61 -25.80 9.31 -23.09
C PRO A 61 -25.22 10.50 -22.29
N ILE A 62 -23.96 10.87 -22.52
CA ILE A 62 -23.28 11.93 -21.78
C ILE A 62 -22.54 12.88 -22.74
N CYS A 63 -22.52 14.17 -22.42
CA CYS A 63 -21.85 15.17 -23.26
C CYS A 63 -20.32 15.07 -23.26
N SER A 64 -19.72 14.45 -22.25
CA SER A 64 -18.26 14.31 -22.12
C SER A 64 -17.67 13.16 -22.96
N MET A 65 -18.47 12.49 -23.78
CA MET A 65 -18.06 11.35 -24.60
C MET A 65 -18.75 11.43 -25.96
N THR A 66 -18.01 11.17 -27.03
CA THR A 66 -18.57 11.17 -28.39
C THR A 66 -19.38 9.90 -28.66
N ASP A 67 -20.24 9.95 -29.67
CA ASP A 67 -21.07 8.81 -30.07
C ASP A 67 -20.22 7.62 -30.53
N GLU A 68 -19.10 7.87 -31.22
CA GLU A 68 -18.16 6.82 -31.65
C GLU A 68 -17.52 6.12 -30.45
N GLN A 69 -17.12 6.88 -29.42
CA GLN A 69 -16.56 6.33 -28.20
C GLN A 69 -17.60 5.51 -27.43
N TRP A 70 -18.86 5.94 -27.41
CA TRP A 70 -19.97 5.18 -26.84
C TRP A 70 -20.17 3.84 -27.58
N LEU A 71 -20.24 3.88 -28.91
CA LEU A 71 -20.40 2.68 -29.73
C LEU A 71 -19.25 1.68 -29.54
N GLN A 72 -18.01 2.16 -29.40
CA GLN A 72 -16.88 1.31 -29.07
C GLN A 72 -17.05 0.60 -27.71
N LEU A 73 -17.64 1.27 -26.71
CA LEU A 73 -17.93 0.65 -25.41
C LEU A 73 -19.03 -0.41 -25.55
N VAL A 74 -20.13 -0.10 -26.26
CA VAL A 74 -21.22 -1.05 -26.51
C VAL A 74 -20.70 -2.29 -27.25
N ALA A 75 -19.88 -2.10 -28.28
CA ALA A 75 -19.24 -3.20 -29.01
C ALA A 75 -18.33 -4.03 -28.10
N LYS A 76 -17.56 -3.38 -27.22
CA LYS A 76 -16.70 -4.06 -26.25
C LYS A 76 -17.50 -4.89 -25.25
N TRP A 77 -18.61 -4.38 -24.73
CA TRP A 77 -19.45 -5.09 -23.75
C TRP A 77 -20.27 -6.20 -24.39
N SER A 78 -20.66 -6.06 -25.66
CA SER A 78 -21.41 -7.07 -26.41
C SER A 78 -20.53 -8.21 -26.95
N ASN A 79 -19.20 -8.07 -26.88
CA ASN A 79 -18.29 -9.10 -27.35
C ASN A 79 -18.41 -10.37 -26.48
N PRO A 80 -18.75 -11.55 -27.06
CA PRO A 80 -18.97 -12.78 -26.31
C PRO A 80 -17.79 -13.19 -25.40
N LYS A 81 -16.56 -12.98 -25.88
CA LYS A 81 -15.35 -13.28 -25.10
C LYS A 81 -15.26 -12.41 -23.84
N ASN A 82 -15.60 -11.13 -23.95
CA ASN A 82 -15.59 -10.22 -22.81
C ASN A 82 -16.73 -10.51 -21.83
N MET A 83 -17.90 -10.92 -22.34
CA MET A 83 -19.02 -11.35 -21.52
C MET A 83 -18.66 -12.58 -20.69
N GLN A 84 -18.08 -13.61 -21.32
CA GLN A 84 -17.65 -14.82 -20.64
C GLN A 84 -16.62 -14.52 -19.55
N ILE A 85 -15.63 -13.66 -19.82
CA ILE A 85 -14.65 -13.22 -18.82
C ILE A 85 -15.34 -12.47 -17.66
N SER A 86 -16.30 -11.61 -17.96
CA SER A 86 -17.05 -10.85 -16.95
C SER A 86 -17.86 -11.77 -16.03
N GLU A 87 -18.53 -12.78 -16.60
CA GLU A 87 -19.28 -13.80 -15.86
C GLU A 87 -18.37 -14.67 -15.01
N GLN A 88 -17.25 -15.13 -15.57
CA GLN A 88 -16.26 -15.89 -14.81
C GLN A 88 -15.71 -15.06 -13.65
N ASN A 89 -15.41 -13.78 -13.87
CA ASN A 89 -14.95 -12.88 -12.81
C ASN A 89 -16.02 -12.65 -11.73
N LYS A 90 -17.33 -12.64 -12.07
CA LYS A 90 -18.42 -12.61 -11.08
C LYS A 90 -18.40 -13.88 -10.23
N LYS A 91 -18.33 -15.05 -10.85
CA LYS A 91 -18.23 -16.34 -10.15
C LYS A 91 -16.99 -16.38 -9.24
N ASN A 92 -15.84 -15.96 -9.75
CA ASN A 92 -14.60 -15.90 -8.98
C ASN A 92 -14.73 -14.99 -7.75
N ARG A 93 -15.39 -13.82 -7.88
CA ARG A 93 -15.64 -12.91 -6.75
C ARG A 93 -16.52 -13.54 -5.67
N LEU A 94 -17.51 -14.35 -6.06
CA LEU A 94 -18.39 -15.06 -5.11
C LEU A 94 -17.68 -16.19 -4.38
N ASN A 95 -16.65 -16.78 -5.00
CA ASN A 95 -15.82 -17.82 -4.38
C ASN A 95 -14.77 -17.27 -3.40
N VAL A 96 -14.60 -15.94 -3.31
CA VAL A 96 -13.68 -15.34 -2.34
C VAL A 96 -14.29 -15.45 -0.94
N ARG A 97 -13.75 -16.34 -0.12
CA ARG A 97 -14.24 -16.59 1.25
C ARG A 97 -13.80 -15.52 2.25
N PHE A 98 -12.54 -15.11 2.17
CA PHE A 98 -11.94 -14.14 3.10
C PHE A 98 -11.66 -12.84 2.35
N HIS A 99 -12.55 -11.85 2.52
CA HIS A 99 -12.34 -10.52 1.95
C HIS A 99 -11.41 -9.70 2.84
N GLN A 100 -10.33 -9.20 2.26
CA GLN A 100 -9.45 -8.26 2.95
C GLN A 100 -10.17 -6.92 3.19
N ALA A 101 -9.91 -6.33 4.36
CA ALA A 101 -10.45 -5.07 4.83
C ALA A 101 -9.41 -3.93 4.83
N THR A 102 -8.25 -4.17 4.24
CA THR A 102 -7.08 -3.28 4.12
C THR A 102 -7.32 -2.04 3.24
N GLY A 103 -8.48 -1.95 2.59
CA GLY A 103 -8.83 -0.83 1.72
C GLY A 103 -7.97 -0.78 0.45
N SER A 104 -7.48 0.40 0.09
CA SER A 104 -6.60 0.59 -1.07
C SER A 104 -5.13 0.24 -0.79
N CYS A 105 -4.80 -0.12 0.45
CA CYS A 105 -3.45 -0.49 0.82
C CYS A 105 -3.21 -1.97 0.47
N SER A 106 -2.03 -2.27 -0.06
CA SER A 106 -1.60 -3.67 -0.21
C SER A 106 -1.40 -4.30 1.18
N CYS A 107 -1.51 -5.62 1.27
CA CYS A 107 -1.25 -6.36 2.50
C CYS A 107 0.14 -6.04 3.07
N VAL A 108 1.17 -5.94 2.22
CA VAL A 108 2.54 -5.60 2.62
C VAL A 108 2.64 -4.18 3.19
N ALA A 109 2.07 -3.19 2.52
CA ALA A 109 2.12 -1.80 2.98
C ALA A 109 1.36 -1.63 4.31
N HIS A 110 0.22 -2.32 4.44
CA HIS A 110 -0.55 -2.32 5.68
C HIS A 110 0.20 -2.98 6.83
N LEU A 111 0.91 -4.08 6.56
CA LEU A 111 1.74 -4.75 7.55
C LEU A 111 2.91 -3.90 8.03
N HIS A 112 3.51 -3.11 7.13
CA HIS A 112 4.53 -2.14 7.51
C HIS A 112 3.97 -1.13 8.52
N ALA A 113 2.82 -0.52 8.20
CA ALA A 113 2.17 0.43 9.10
C ALA A 113 1.75 -0.23 10.43
N TYR A 114 1.30 -1.49 10.39
CA TYR A 114 0.97 -2.26 11.59
C TYR A 114 2.20 -2.49 12.49
N LYS A 115 3.34 -2.87 11.91
CA LYS A 115 4.60 -3.07 12.65
C LYS A 115 5.04 -1.79 13.33
N GLU A 116 5.06 -0.67 12.60
CA GLU A 116 5.47 0.63 13.13
C GLU A 116 4.58 1.10 14.27
N LYS A 117 3.25 0.98 14.10
CA LYS A 117 2.28 1.42 15.11
C LYS A 117 2.39 0.60 16.41
N ASN A 118 2.57 -0.71 16.29
CA ASN A 118 2.56 -1.61 17.44
C ASN A 118 3.96 -1.92 17.99
N LYS A 119 5.03 -1.40 17.37
CA LYS A 119 6.43 -1.68 17.71
C LYS A 119 6.74 -3.18 17.76
N VAL A 120 6.10 -3.95 16.88
CA VAL A 120 6.20 -5.42 16.84
C VAL A 120 7.46 -5.81 16.05
N VAL A 121 8.39 -6.50 16.73
CA VAL A 121 9.64 -7.00 16.12
C VAL A 121 9.36 -8.23 15.24
N GLU A 122 8.51 -9.15 15.70
CA GLU A 122 8.17 -10.39 14.99
C GLU A 122 6.66 -10.51 14.80
N LEU A 123 6.21 -10.68 13.55
CA LEU A 123 4.79 -10.75 13.24
C LEU A 123 4.24 -12.15 13.51
N ASN A 124 3.31 -12.22 14.45
CA ASN A 124 2.40 -13.35 14.55
C ASN A 124 1.44 -13.33 13.36
N ALA A 125 1.48 -14.38 12.55
CA ALA A 125 0.67 -14.46 11.34
C ALA A 125 -0.84 -14.42 11.63
N VAL A 126 -1.28 -14.94 12.80
CA VAL A 126 -2.71 -14.98 13.19
C VAL A 126 -3.23 -13.57 13.46
N ASP A 127 -2.44 -12.76 14.18
CA ASP A 127 -2.78 -11.36 14.45
C ASP A 127 -2.81 -10.53 13.16
N VAL A 128 -1.88 -10.82 12.24
CA VAL A 128 -1.86 -10.23 10.90
C VAL A 128 -3.12 -10.60 10.10
N PHE A 129 -3.55 -11.86 10.17
CA PHE A 129 -4.78 -12.30 9.53
C PHE A 129 -6.00 -11.59 10.13
N GLU A 130 -6.08 -11.50 11.46
CA GLU A 130 -7.15 -10.79 12.17
C GLU A 130 -7.24 -9.33 11.73
N ASP A 131 -6.11 -8.61 11.75
CA ASP A 131 -6.06 -7.18 11.39
C ASP A 131 -6.41 -6.95 9.90
N CYS A 132 -5.89 -7.79 8.99
CA CYS A 132 -6.17 -7.66 7.55
C CYS A 132 -7.63 -7.90 7.18
N HIS A 133 -8.39 -8.64 7.99
CA HIS A 133 -9.80 -8.98 7.72
C HIS A 133 -10.77 -8.20 8.61
N THR A 134 -10.27 -7.34 9.50
CA THR A 134 -11.10 -6.48 10.36
C THR A 134 -11.49 -5.20 9.65
N SER A 135 -12.77 -5.08 9.31
CA SER A 135 -13.30 -3.80 8.81
C SER A 135 -13.61 -2.85 9.95
N ARG A 136 -13.15 -1.61 9.87
CA ARG A 136 -13.56 -0.54 10.80
C ARG A 136 -15.08 -0.32 10.85
N ARG A 137 -15.80 -0.62 9.76
CA ARG A 137 -17.26 -0.41 9.67
C ARG A 137 -18.06 -1.67 9.99
N LYS A 138 -17.64 -2.81 9.46
CA LYS A 138 -18.39 -4.07 9.52
C LYS A 138 -17.84 -5.07 10.54
N GLY A 139 -16.69 -4.79 11.14
CA GLY A 139 -15.96 -5.76 11.95
C GLY A 139 -15.46 -6.93 11.12
N LEU A 140 -15.26 -8.05 11.81
CA LEU A 140 -14.82 -9.32 11.24
C LEU A 140 -16.02 -10.10 10.65
N SER A 141 -15.84 -10.74 9.49
CA SER A 141 -16.86 -11.63 8.93
C SER A 141 -16.95 -12.94 9.73
N ASP A 142 -18.10 -13.60 9.71
CA ASP A 142 -18.29 -14.85 10.47
C ASP A 142 -17.32 -15.94 10.01
N ALA A 143 -17.10 -16.06 8.70
CA ALA A 143 -16.09 -16.97 8.16
C ALA A 143 -14.67 -16.68 8.71
N ALA A 144 -14.30 -15.41 8.87
CA ALA A 144 -13.01 -15.04 9.43
C ALA A 144 -12.94 -15.28 10.94
N LYS A 145 -14.04 -15.06 11.69
CA LYS A 145 -14.11 -15.42 13.12
C LYS A 145 -13.90 -16.91 13.31
N ASP A 146 -14.62 -17.74 12.56
CA ASP A 146 -14.51 -19.20 12.65
C ASP A 146 -13.09 -19.69 12.33
N ALA A 147 -12.45 -19.06 11.33
CA ALA A 147 -11.06 -19.35 10.98
C ALA A 147 -10.10 -18.98 12.11
N ILE A 148 -10.23 -17.79 12.71
CA ILE A 148 -9.38 -17.36 13.83
C ILE A 148 -9.59 -18.24 15.05
N SER A 149 -10.84 -18.59 15.39
CA SER A 149 -11.13 -19.52 16.48
C SER A 149 -10.47 -20.88 16.23
N SER A 150 -10.50 -21.39 15.00
CA SER A 150 -9.80 -22.62 14.62
C SER A 150 -8.27 -22.48 14.75
N MET A 151 -7.70 -21.33 14.37
CA MET A 151 -6.27 -21.07 14.50
C MET A 151 -5.85 -21.04 15.98
N LYS A 152 -6.60 -20.32 16.83
CA LYS A 152 -6.33 -20.21 18.27
C LYS A 152 -6.45 -21.57 18.96
N ALA A 153 -7.48 -22.36 18.63
CA ALA A 153 -7.63 -23.72 19.16
C ALA A 153 -6.44 -24.64 18.82
N ILE A 154 -5.94 -24.57 17.57
CA ILE A 154 -4.77 -25.36 17.14
C ILE A 154 -3.48 -24.92 17.85
N MET A 155 -3.37 -23.65 18.23
CA MET A 155 -2.23 -23.13 18.99
C MET A 155 -2.28 -23.53 20.47
N GLU A 156 -3.48 -23.75 21.02
CA GLU A 156 -3.69 -24.17 22.41
C GLU A 156 -3.64 -25.71 22.60
N GLU A 157 -3.58 -26.49 21.51
CA GLU A 157 -3.43 -27.95 21.59
C GLU A 157 -2.14 -28.34 22.33
N PRO A 158 -2.22 -29.21 23.35
CA PRO A 158 -1.03 -29.66 24.07
C PRO A 158 -0.08 -30.38 23.12
N ILE A 159 1.16 -29.92 23.12
CA ILE A 159 2.23 -30.46 22.28
C ILE A 159 2.59 -31.85 22.83
N PRO A 160 2.55 -32.92 22.02
CA PRO A 160 3.02 -34.24 22.43
C PRO A 160 4.50 -34.15 22.83
N ASP A 161 4.88 -34.84 23.92
CA ASP A 161 6.25 -34.82 24.44
C ASP A 161 7.28 -35.09 23.33
N GLY A 162 8.05 -34.06 22.96
CA GLY A 162 9.13 -34.12 21.97
C GLY A 162 8.90 -33.40 20.63
N GLU A 163 7.71 -32.85 20.34
CA GLU A 163 7.47 -32.06 19.12
C GLU A 163 7.77 -30.56 19.30
N THR A 164 8.23 -29.88 18.23
CA THR A 164 8.38 -28.42 18.24
C THR A 164 7.02 -27.73 18.21
N PRO A 165 6.82 -26.63 18.96
CA PRO A 165 5.60 -25.82 18.87
C PRO A 165 5.29 -25.40 17.43
N ARG A 166 4.04 -25.57 16.99
CA ARG A 166 3.61 -25.14 15.65
C ARG A 166 3.77 -23.63 15.52
N THR A 167 4.38 -23.19 14.42
CA THR A 167 4.50 -21.75 14.15
C THR A 167 3.16 -21.16 13.70
N SER A 168 2.91 -19.87 13.96
CA SER A 168 1.66 -19.21 13.56
C SER A 168 1.41 -19.27 12.04
N ALA A 169 2.47 -19.29 11.24
CA ALA A 169 2.40 -19.44 9.79
C ALA A 169 1.93 -20.86 9.37
N GLU A 170 2.40 -21.90 10.05
CA GLU A 170 1.95 -23.29 9.81
C GLU A 170 0.48 -23.48 10.19
N VAL A 171 0.07 -22.90 11.33
CA VAL A 171 -1.33 -22.93 11.79
C VAL A 171 -2.25 -22.30 10.75
N ILE A 172 -1.90 -21.11 10.25
CA ILE A 172 -2.68 -20.45 9.20
C ILE A 172 -2.70 -21.25 7.91
N SER A 173 -1.55 -21.79 7.49
CA SER A 173 -1.46 -22.63 6.29
C SER A 173 -2.42 -23.82 6.41
N LYS A 174 -2.43 -24.51 7.55
CA LYS A 174 -3.31 -25.65 7.83
C LYS A 174 -4.79 -25.26 7.78
N VAL A 175 -5.18 -24.17 8.45
CA VAL A 175 -6.59 -23.74 8.52
C VAL A 175 -7.09 -23.26 7.15
N LEU A 176 -6.32 -22.41 6.46
CA LEU A 176 -6.74 -21.84 5.18
C LEU A 176 -6.73 -22.88 4.05
N SER A 177 -5.85 -23.88 4.12
CA SER A 177 -5.78 -24.97 3.12
C SER A 177 -7.00 -25.89 3.14
N ARG A 178 -7.74 -25.96 4.25
CA ARG A 178 -9.01 -26.70 4.33
C ARG A 178 -10.04 -26.19 3.32
N ASP A 179 -10.03 -24.88 3.10
CA ASP A 179 -10.99 -24.20 2.23
C ASP A 179 -10.40 -23.92 0.84
N ASN A 180 -9.09 -23.63 0.77
CA ASN A 180 -8.37 -23.39 -0.47
C ASN A 180 -6.89 -23.76 -0.34
N SER A 181 -6.50 -24.89 -0.91
CA SER A 181 -5.11 -25.37 -0.95
C SER A 181 -4.15 -24.42 -1.68
N ASN A 182 -4.67 -23.51 -2.52
CA ASN A 182 -3.90 -22.51 -3.26
C ASN A 182 -3.94 -21.12 -2.61
N THR A 183 -4.22 -21.03 -1.31
CA THR A 183 -4.20 -19.75 -0.59
C THR A 183 -2.86 -19.04 -0.76
N THR A 184 -2.90 -17.76 -1.17
CA THR A 184 -1.70 -16.92 -1.31
C THR A 184 -1.50 -15.98 -0.14
N PHE A 185 -2.32 -16.07 0.92
CA PHE A 185 -2.31 -15.11 2.03
C PHE A 185 -0.91 -14.90 2.62
N LEU A 186 -0.21 -15.98 3.01
CA LEU A 186 1.13 -15.90 3.57
C LEU A 186 2.14 -15.28 2.60
N LYS A 187 2.00 -15.52 1.28
CA LYS A 187 2.83 -14.89 0.25
C LYS A 187 2.54 -13.39 0.15
N SER A 188 1.26 -13.01 0.15
CA SER A 188 0.83 -11.62 0.09
C SER A 188 1.18 -10.83 1.36
N ALA A 189 1.27 -11.51 2.50
CA ALA A 189 1.69 -10.94 3.77
C ALA A 189 3.22 -10.91 3.96
N GLY A 190 4.00 -11.54 3.07
CA GLY A 190 5.44 -11.67 3.25
C GLY A 190 5.85 -12.57 4.44
N LEU A 191 4.97 -13.51 4.82
CA LEU A 191 5.12 -14.42 5.97
C LEU A 191 5.41 -15.88 5.56
N LEU A 192 5.64 -16.13 4.26
CA LEU A 192 5.96 -17.48 3.79
C LEU A 192 7.40 -17.85 4.20
N VAL A 193 7.53 -18.82 5.10
CA VAL A 193 8.85 -19.32 5.57
C VAL A 193 9.44 -20.35 4.59
N ASN A 194 8.62 -21.05 3.81
CA ASN A 194 9.08 -22.15 2.96
C ASN A 194 8.66 -21.94 1.50
N SER A 195 9.54 -21.30 0.75
CA SER A 195 9.84 -21.77 -0.61
C SER A 195 11.34 -21.72 -0.72
N LYS A 196 11.94 -22.75 -1.32
CA LYS A 196 13.33 -22.71 -1.80
C LYS A 196 13.48 -21.69 -2.94
N LYS A 197 12.99 -20.45 -2.75
CA LYS A 197 13.55 -19.31 -3.45
C LYS A 197 14.90 -19.10 -2.80
N SER A 198 15.93 -19.54 -3.51
CA SER A 198 17.23 -18.87 -3.43
C SER A 198 16.93 -17.39 -3.26
N VAL A 199 17.35 -16.82 -2.12
CA VAL A 199 17.57 -15.39 -2.05
C VAL A 199 18.41 -15.07 -3.28
N THR A 200 17.89 -14.23 -4.17
CA THR A 200 18.66 -13.90 -5.36
C THR A 200 19.87 -13.08 -4.88
N PRO A 201 21.05 -13.23 -5.49
CA PRO A 201 22.23 -12.43 -5.13
C PRO A 201 21.95 -10.92 -5.09
N THR A 202 20.98 -10.47 -5.89
CA THR A 202 20.50 -9.09 -5.94
C THR A 202 19.76 -8.67 -4.67
N GLU A 203 18.94 -9.55 -4.09
CA GLU A 203 18.17 -9.24 -2.88
C GLU A 203 19.07 -9.19 -1.64
N THR A 204 20.06 -10.09 -1.54
CA THR A 204 21.09 -10.01 -0.50
C THR A 204 21.93 -8.74 -0.61
N ALA A 205 22.35 -8.37 -1.81
CA ALA A 205 23.17 -7.17 -2.02
C ALA A 205 22.41 -5.89 -1.63
N LEU A 206 21.12 -5.79 -1.98
CA LEU A 206 20.28 -4.65 -1.58
C LEU A 206 20.04 -4.60 -0.07
N GLN A 207 19.91 -5.75 0.61
CA GLN A 207 19.78 -5.80 2.06
C GLN A 207 21.06 -5.36 2.78
N GLU A 208 22.21 -5.75 2.26
CA GLU A 208 23.53 -5.34 2.78
C GLU A 208 23.75 -3.85 2.56
N GLU A 209 23.47 -3.33 1.36
CA GLU A 209 23.53 -1.90 1.05
C GLU A 209 22.62 -1.08 1.97
N LEU A 210 21.39 -1.54 2.20
CA LEU A 210 20.44 -0.87 3.10
C LEU A 210 20.90 -0.91 4.57
N ALA A 211 21.55 -2.00 5.01
CA ALA A 211 22.12 -2.08 6.35
C ALA A 211 23.30 -1.11 6.53
N VAL A 212 24.16 -1.00 5.51
CA VAL A 212 25.27 -0.04 5.49
C VAL A 212 24.72 1.40 5.49
N GLU A 213 23.69 1.69 4.69
CA GLU A 213 23.10 3.03 4.65
C GLU A 213 22.39 3.41 5.95
N ARG A 214 21.77 2.45 6.65
CA ARG A 214 21.24 2.68 8.00
C ARG A 214 22.34 2.98 9.01
N GLN A 215 23.45 2.24 8.94
CA GLN A 215 24.59 2.45 9.83
C GLN A 215 25.24 3.82 9.56
N SER A 216 25.45 4.17 8.30
CA SER A 216 26.01 5.48 7.94
C SER A 216 25.07 6.62 8.31
N SER A 217 23.75 6.46 8.14
CA SER A 217 22.75 7.44 8.58
C SER A 217 22.76 7.64 10.10
N ALA A 218 22.97 6.59 10.89
CA ALA A 218 23.07 6.68 12.33
C ALA A 218 24.34 7.46 12.75
N ILE A 219 25.48 7.16 12.13
CA ILE A 219 26.75 7.88 12.37
C ILE A 219 26.61 9.36 11.99
N LEU A 220 26.08 9.65 10.80
CA LEU A 220 25.85 11.04 10.35
C LEU A 220 24.92 11.79 11.29
N HIS A 221 23.89 11.14 11.83
CA HIS A 221 22.99 11.76 12.79
C HIS A 221 23.71 12.13 14.09
N GLU A 222 24.63 11.28 14.58
CA GLU A 222 25.47 11.56 15.75
C GLU A 222 26.45 12.71 15.49
N GLU A 223 27.09 12.75 14.31
CA GLU A 223 27.95 13.86 13.89
C GLU A 223 27.17 15.19 13.81
N VAL A 224 25.95 15.18 13.26
CA VAL A 224 25.10 16.38 13.21
C VAL A 224 24.75 16.88 14.61
N LEU A 225 24.48 15.98 15.56
CA LEU A 225 24.23 16.36 16.95
C LEU A 225 25.45 17.02 17.60
N THR A 226 26.65 16.44 17.43
CA THR A 226 27.88 17.00 17.99
C THR A 226 28.25 18.35 17.37
N LEU A 227 28.13 18.51 16.05
CA LEU A 227 28.38 19.78 15.37
C LEU A 227 27.40 20.87 15.82
N LYS A 228 26.15 20.50 16.09
CA LYS A 228 25.15 21.43 16.60
C LYS A 228 25.51 21.95 17.98
N GLU A 229 25.93 21.08 18.89
CA GLU A 229 26.41 21.49 20.23
C GLU A 229 27.62 22.43 20.15
N GLN A 230 28.58 22.12 19.26
CA GLN A 230 29.74 23.01 19.05
C GLN A 230 29.35 24.38 18.49
N ALA A 231 28.39 24.41 17.55
CA ALA A 231 27.89 25.66 17.00
C ALA A 231 27.17 26.51 18.05
N ASP A 232 26.39 25.90 18.94
CA ASP A 232 25.72 26.60 20.04
C ASP A 232 26.74 27.20 21.02
N LEU A 233 27.78 26.44 21.40
CA LEU A 233 28.88 26.94 22.24
C LEU A 233 29.67 28.08 21.57
N ALA A 234 29.95 27.97 20.28
CA ALA A 234 30.66 29.01 19.53
C ALA A 234 29.82 30.29 19.42
N ASN A 235 28.50 30.17 19.23
CA ASN A 235 27.57 31.29 19.22
C ASN A 235 27.49 31.99 20.59
N GLU A 236 27.47 31.24 21.69
CA GLU A 236 27.52 31.81 23.04
C GLU A 236 28.84 32.55 23.31
N ALA A 237 29.98 31.98 22.90
CA ALA A 237 31.28 32.64 23.02
C ALA A 237 31.36 33.93 22.17
N LEU A 238 30.81 33.91 20.95
CA LEU A 238 30.70 35.09 20.10
C LEU A 238 29.80 36.16 20.72
N ALA A 239 28.66 35.78 21.30
CA ALA A 239 27.77 36.72 21.98
C ALA A 239 28.46 37.38 23.18
N LYS A 240 29.26 36.61 23.94
CA LYS A 240 30.02 37.12 25.08
C LYS A 240 31.12 38.10 24.66
N THR A 241 31.92 37.75 23.65
CA THR A 241 32.97 38.63 23.11
C THR A 241 32.41 39.91 22.48
N GLN A 242 31.27 39.83 21.79
CA GLN A 242 30.59 41.01 21.26
C GLN A 242 30.11 41.95 22.38
N LYS A 243 29.64 41.40 23.49
CA LYS A 243 29.24 42.20 24.67
C LYS A 243 30.45 42.89 25.31
N GLU A 244 31.54 42.17 25.52
CA GLU A 244 32.79 42.73 26.08
C GLU A 244 33.38 43.83 25.17
N LEU A 245 33.35 43.64 23.84
CA LEU A 245 33.78 44.67 22.87
C LEU A 245 32.86 45.90 22.84
N ALA A 246 31.57 45.74 23.17
CA ALA A 246 30.64 46.87 23.28
C ALA A 246 30.89 47.69 24.56
N GLU A 247 31.24 47.02 25.66
CA GLU A 247 31.57 47.65 26.94
C GLU A 247 32.91 48.44 26.88
N PHE A 248 33.89 47.96 26.10
CA PHE A 248 35.18 48.67 25.90
C PHE A 248 35.12 49.91 24.98
N LYS A 249 34.03 50.09 24.23
CA LYS A 249 33.84 51.24 23.32
C LYS A 249 33.08 52.40 23.95
N GLN A 250 32.79 52.31 25.25
CA GLN A 250 32.07 53.32 26.03
C GLN A 250 33.05 54.12 26.91
#